data_AF-A0A973QH67-F1
#
_entry.id   AF-A0A973QH67-F1
#
_cell.length_a   1.000
_cell.length_b   1.000
_cell.length_c   1.000
_cell.angle_alpha   90.00
_cell.angle_beta   90.00
_cell.angle_gamma   90.00
#
_symmetry.space_group_name_H-M   'P 1'
#
loop_
_entity.id
_entity.type
_entity.pdbx_description
1 polymer ?
#
loop_
_entity_poly.entity_id
_entity_poly.type
_entity_poly.pdbx_seq_one_letter_code
_entity_poly.pdbx_strand_id
1 'polypeptide(L)' 'VGDPVNGVVETAGPEVFQLEEFIRMGLAAQNDPRTIVTDPKATYWGAELRENTLLPGPGARLAETRFTDWLAQQA' A
#
# COMPACT_ATOMS: atom_id res chain seq x y z
N VAL A 1 24.99 -4.88 11.96
CA VAL A 1 23.77 -4.70 12.76
C VAL A 1 23.77 -3.26 13.25
N GLY A 2 22.65 -2.54 13.16
CA GLY A 2 22.54 -1.14 13.59
C GLY A 2 21.91 -0.99 14.97
N ASP A 3 22.13 0.16 15.62
CA ASP A 3 21.60 0.46 16.95
C ASP A 3 20.07 0.65 16.93
N PRO A 4 19.37 0.30 18.04
CA PRO A 4 17.93 0.52 18.14
C PRO A 4 17.58 2.00 18.10
N VAL A 5 16.56 2.34 17.32
CA VAL A 5 16.15 3.73 17.08
C VAL A 5 15.22 4.31 18.16
N ASN A 6 14.66 3.48 19.05
CA ASN A 6 13.68 3.87 20.07
C ASN A 6 12.55 4.75 19.52
N GLY A 7 12.05 4.41 18.33
CA GLY A 7 11.04 5.18 17.60
C GLY A 7 10.42 4.39 16.46
N VAL A 8 9.56 5.05 15.68
CA VAL A 8 8.90 4.47 14.50
C VAL A 8 9.72 4.78 13.26
N VAL A 9 9.94 3.76 12.43
CA VAL A 9 10.55 3.91 11.10
C VAL A 9 9.53 3.43 10.08
N GLU A 10 9.00 4.36 9.30
CA GLU A 10 8.08 4.04 8.22
C GLU A 10 8.85 3.66 6.96
N THR A 11 8.31 2.70 6.20
CA THR A 11 8.89 2.23 4.94
C THR A 11 7.77 2.12 3.91
N ALA A 12 8.03 2.50 2.67
CA ALA A 12 7.07 2.42 1.58
C ALA A 12 7.76 2.10 0.24
N GLY A 13 6.95 1.78 -0.77
CA GLY A 13 7.42 1.67 -2.14
C GLY A 13 7.61 3.04 -2.81
N PRO A 14 8.11 3.07 -4.04
CA PRO A 14 8.41 4.30 -4.77
C PRO A 14 7.15 4.98 -5.34
N GLU A 15 5.98 4.35 -5.23
CA GLU A 15 4.75 4.76 -5.91
C GLU A 15 3.59 4.90 -4.92
N VAL A 16 2.72 5.86 -5.20
CA VAL A 16 1.48 6.12 -4.47
C VAL A 16 0.32 5.75 -5.37
N PHE A 17 -0.65 5.02 -4.82
CA PHE A 17 -1.84 4.56 -5.54
C PHE A 17 -3.09 4.92 -4.74
N GLN A 18 -4.22 5.00 -5.45
CA GLN A 18 -5.51 4.81 -4.78
C GLN A 18 -5.59 3.36 -4.29
N LEU A 19 -6.17 3.13 -3.11
CA LEU A 19 -6.23 1.79 -2.52
C LEU A 19 -6.97 0.80 -3.43
N GLU A 20 -8.01 1.25 -4.15
CA GLU A 20 -8.72 0.42 -5.12
C GLU A 20 -7.85 -0.01 -6.31
N GLU A 21 -6.94 0.86 -6.77
CA GLU A 21 -6.05 0.58 -7.89
C GLU A 21 -4.99 -0.44 -7.48
N PHE A 22 -4.41 -0.25 -6.29
CA PHE A 22 -3.45 -1.18 -5.71
C PHE A 22 -4.03 -2.60 -5.59
N ILE A 23 -5.26 -2.72 -5.05
CA ILE A 23 -5.95 -4.01 -4.93
C ILE A 23 -6.28 -4.59 -6.33
N ARG A 24 -6.70 -3.75 -7.28
CA ARG A 24 -7.03 -4.17 -8.65
C ARG A 24 -5.83 -4.81 -9.35
N MET A 25 -4.66 -4.20 -9.24
CA MET A 25 -3.43 -4.76 -9.80
C MET A 25 -3.10 -6.14 -9.20
N GLY A 26 -3.22 -6.27 -7.87
CA GLY A 26 -2.97 -7.55 -7.19
C GLY A 26 -3.95 -8.66 -7.58
N LEU A 27 -5.24 -8.36 -7.70
CA LEU A 27 -6.26 -9.31 -8.14
C LEU A 27 -6.03 -9.73 -9.61
N ALA A 28 -5.74 -8.77 -10.49
CA ALA A 28 -5.45 -9.03 -11.89
C ALA A 28 -4.23 -9.94 -12.07
N ALA A 29 -3.16 -9.71 -11.31
CA ALA A 29 -1.96 -10.57 -11.33
C ALA A 29 -2.24 -12.02 -10.93
N GLN A 30 -3.29 -12.26 -10.14
CA GLN A 30 -3.71 -13.60 -9.70
C GLN A 30 -4.85 -14.19 -10.55
N ASN A 31 -5.27 -13.52 -11.64
CA ASN A 31 -6.46 -13.87 -12.42
C ASN A 31 -7.74 -13.98 -11.57
N ASP A 32 -7.84 -13.16 -10.52
CA ASP A 32 -8.99 -13.16 -9.62
C ASP A 32 -10.12 -12.27 -10.19
N PRO A 33 -11.34 -12.82 -10.43
CA PRO A 33 -12.42 -12.12 -11.11
C PRO A 33 -13.27 -11.24 -10.19
N ARG A 34 -12.94 -11.15 -8.89
CA ARG A 34 -13.74 -10.35 -7.95
C ARG A 34 -13.78 -8.88 -8.38
N THR A 35 -14.98 -8.30 -8.34
CA THR A 35 -15.18 -6.87 -8.65
C THR A 35 -14.90 -6.02 -7.42
N ILE A 36 -14.12 -4.96 -7.60
CA ILE A 36 -13.85 -3.97 -6.57
C ILE A 36 -14.99 -2.95 -6.54
N VAL A 37 -15.54 -2.71 -5.34
CA VAL A 37 -16.53 -1.67 -5.07
C VAL A 37 -15.96 -0.76 -3.99
N THR A 38 -15.96 0.54 -4.23
CA THR A 38 -15.52 1.54 -3.27
C THR A 38 -16.69 2.18 -2.55
N ASP A 39 -16.50 2.46 -1.26
CA ASP A 39 -17.41 3.23 -0.43
C ASP A 39 -16.59 4.27 0.33
N PRO A 40 -16.71 5.57 0.01
CA PRO A 40 -16.00 6.65 0.70
C PRO A 40 -16.34 6.77 2.20
N LYS A 41 -17.43 6.15 2.65
CA LYS A 41 -17.83 6.10 4.07
C LYS A 41 -17.44 4.79 4.75
N ALA A 42 -16.80 3.87 4.04
CA ALA A 42 -16.30 2.64 4.64
C ALA A 42 -15.24 2.97 5.71
N THR A 43 -15.41 2.39 6.88
CA THR A 43 -14.47 2.58 7.98
C THR A 43 -13.33 1.56 7.92
N TYR A 44 -12.12 2.02 8.19
CA TYR A 44 -10.96 1.18 8.43
C TYR A 44 -10.82 0.92 9.92
N TRP A 45 -11.19 -0.29 10.38
CA TRP A 45 -11.26 -0.64 11.81
C TRP A 45 -12.11 0.33 12.65
N GLY A 46 -13.25 0.77 12.09
CA GLY A 46 -14.16 1.72 12.76
C GLY A 46 -13.75 3.19 12.64
N ALA A 47 -12.60 3.50 12.03
CA ALA A 47 -12.18 4.87 11.76
C ALA A 47 -12.50 5.29 10.33
N GLU A 48 -13.00 6.50 10.13
CA GLU A 48 -13.07 7.13 8.81
C GLU A 48 -11.67 7.53 8.36
N LEU A 49 -11.31 7.19 7.12
CA LEU A 49 -10.02 7.55 6.55
C LEU A 49 -10.11 8.87 5.79
N ARG A 50 -9.10 9.71 5.97
CA ARG A 50 -8.75 10.76 5.01
C ARG A 50 -7.88 10.15 3.90
N GLU A 51 -7.86 10.79 2.74
CA GLU A 51 -7.16 10.34 1.53
C GLU A 51 -5.71 9.86 1.76
N ASN A 52 -4.96 10.52 2.64
CA ASN A 52 -3.55 10.23 2.91
C ASN A 52 -3.30 9.46 4.22
N THR A 53 -4.34 8.96 4.89
CA THR A 53 -4.21 8.34 6.22
C THR A 53 -3.34 7.09 6.24
N LEU A 54 -3.30 6.35 5.12
CA LEU A 54 -2.51 5.12 4.97
C LEU A 54 -1.16 5.35 4.30
N LEU A 55 -0.84 6.60 3.93
CA LEU A 55 0.46 6.95 3.38
C LEU A 55 1.45 7.13 4.52
N PRO A 56 2.74 6.82 4.26
CA PRO A 56 3.76 7.08 5.27
C PRO A 56 3.91 8.59 5.52
N GLY A 57 4.37 8.93 6.72
CA GLY A 57 4.74 10.29 7.07
C GLY A 57 6.03 10.77 6.38
N PRO A 58 6.37 12.06 6.58
CA PRO A 58 7.62 12.62 6.07
C PRO A 58 8.86 11.86 6.54
N GLY A 59 9.82 11.64 5.64
CA GLY A 59 11.09 10.97 5.97
C GLY A 59 11.02 9.44 5.98
N ALA A 60 9.93 8.85 5.49
CA ALA A 60 9.85 7.41 5.30
C ALA A 60 10.92 6.89 4.33
N ARG A 61 11.37 5.67 4.60
CA ARG A 61 12.36 5.00 3.76
C ARG A 61 11.64 4.43 2.54
N LEU A 62 11.96 4.96 1.37
CA LEU A 62 11.39 4.47 0.12
C LEU A 62 12.30 3.38 -0.46
N ALA A 63 11.72 2.20 -0.70
CA ALA A 63 12.36 1.16 -1.49
C ALA A 63 12.22 1.48 -2.99
N GLU A 64 13.10 0.90 -3.81
CA GLU A 64 13.10 1.12 -5.26
C GLU A 64 12.19 0.15 -6.02
N THR A 65 11.76 -0.94 -5.38
CA THR A 65 10.95 -1.97 -6.01
C THR A 65 9.54 -1.47 -6.25
N ARG A 66 9.15 -1.36 -7.53
CA ARG A 66 7.78 -1.06 -7.95
C ARG A 66 6.87 -2.25 -7.68
N PHE A 67 5.60 -1.99 -7.41
CA PHE A 67 4.66 -3.06 -7.06
C PHE A 67 4.47 -4.05 -8.21
N THR A 68 4.39 -3.56 -9.45
CA THR A 68 4.27 -4.39 -10.65
C THR A 68 5.51 -5.25 -10.89
N ASP A 69 6.70 -4.72 -10.61
CA ASP A 69 7.96 -5.45 -10.78
C ASP A 69 8.07 -6.58 -9.77
N TRP A 70 7.58 -6.36 -8.54
CA TRP A 70 7.49 -7.40 -7.53
C TRP A 70 6.45 -8.47 -7.93
N LEU A 71 5.25 -8.07 -8.36
CA LEU A 71 4.21 -9.01 -8.81
C LEU A 71 4.70 -9.90 -9.95
N ALA A 72 5.45 -9.36 -10.92
CA ALA A 72 6.02 -10.11 -12.03
C ALA A 72 7.01 -11.20 -11.58
N GLN A 73 7.61 -11.07 -10.39
CA GLN A 73 8.51 -12.05 -9.80
C GLN A 73 7.81 -13.09 -8.92
N GLN A 74 6.52 -12.90 -8.61
CA GLN A 74 5.73 -13.85 -7.80
C GLN A 74 5.07 -14.97 -8.63
N ALA A 75 5.15 -14.89 -9.96
CA ALA A 75 4.53 -15.84 -10.90
C ALA A 75 5.29 -17.16 -11.02
#